data_AF-A0ABD0R2Q4-F1
#
_entry.id   AF-A0ABD0R2Q4-F1
#
_cell.length_a   1.000
_cell.length_b   1.000
_cell.length_c   1.000
_cell.angle_alpha   90.00
_cell.angle_beta   90.00
_cell.angle_gamma   90.00
#
_symmetry.space_group_name_H-M   'P 1'
#
loop_
_entity.id
_entity.type
_entity.pdbx_description
1 polymer ?
#
loop_
_entity_poly.entity_id
_entity_poly.type
_entity_poly.pdbx_seq_one_letter_code
_entity_poly.pdbx_strand_id
1 'polypeptide(L)' 'MFPVGYIGVVNRSQKDIDGKKDITAAMAAERKFFLTHPAYRHLADRMGTPYLQKVLNQ' A
#
# COMPACT_ATOMS: atom_id res chain seq x y z
N MET A 1 -15.34 14.31 -11.28
CA MET A 1 -14.15 14.51 -10.44
C MET A 1 -14.32 13.63 -9.21
N PHE A 2 -13.47 12.61 -9.03
CA PHE A 2 -13.61 11.67 -7.91
C PHE A 2 -13.27 12.40 -6.60
N PRO A 3 -14.20 12.53 -5.64
CA PRO A 3 -14.06 13.40 -4.48
C PRO A 3 -12.91 13.02 -3.51
N VAL A 4 -12.36 11.80 -3.64
CA VAL A 4 -11.35 11.24 -2.73
C VAL A 4 -9.98 10.97 -3.40
N GLY A 5 -9.82 11.30 -4.69
CA GLY A 5 -8.59 11.03 -5.42
C GLY A 5 -8.32 9.53 -5.68
N TYR A 6 -7.05 9.17 -5.86
CA TYR A 6 -6.59 7.80 -6.09
C TYR A 6 -5.67 7.33 -4.96
N ILE A 7 -5.82 6.07 -4.53
CA ILE A 7 -4.99 5.44 -3.51
C ILE A 7 -4.32 4.21 -4.12
N GLY A 8 -2.98 4.22 -4.14
CA GLY A 8 -2.17 3.09 -4.59
C GLY A 8 -1.98 2.05 -3.50
N VAL A 9 -2.08 0.77 -3.84
CA VAL A 9 -1.82 -0.37 -2.94
C VAL A 9 -0.84 -1.35 -3.58
N VAL A 10 -0.04 -2.02 -2.76
CA VAL A 10 0.92 -3.05 -3.21
C VAL A 10 0.56 -4.37 -2.53
N ASN A 11 0.09 -5.32 -3.34
CA ASN A 11 -0.35 -6.62 -2.87
C ASN A 11 0.76 -7.68 -2.92
N ARG A 12 0.49 -8.83 -2.30
CA ARG A 12 1.33 -10.02 -2.38
C ARG A 12 1.36 -10.55 -3.81
N SER A 13 2.55 -10.78 -4.34
CA SER A 13 2.75 -11.45 -5.64
C SER A 13 2.36 -12.94 -5.55
N GLN A 14 2.21 -13.61 -6.69
CA GLN A 14 1.91 -15.05 -6.71
C GLN A 14 2.94 -15.87 -5.91
N LYS A 15 4.24 -15.53 -6.06
CA LYS A 15 5.31 -16.16 -5.30
C LYS A 15 5.17 -15.94 -3.78
N ASP A 16 4.75 -14.75 -3.36
CA ASP A 16 4.51 -14.46 -1.95
C ASP A 16 3.30 -15.22 -1.40
N ILE A 17 2.28 -15.47 -2.24
CA ILE A 17 1.10 -16.27 -1.88
C ILE A 17 1.50 -17.74 -1.70
N ASP A 18 2.23 -18.30 -2.66
CA ASP A 18 2.70 -19.69 -2.62
C ASP A 18 3.63 -19.91 -1.42
N GLY A 19 4.46 -18.91 -1.11
CA GLY A 19 5.34 -18.88 0.06
C GLY A 19 4.66 -18.53 1.39
N LYS A 20 3.32 -18.39 1.42
CA LYS A 20 2.53 -18.02 2.61
C LYS A 20 3.07 -16.80 3.35
N LYS A 21 3.52 -15.79 2.61
CA LYS A 21 4.06 -14.56 3.20
C LYS A 21 3.03 -13.92 4.13
N ASP A 22 3.52 -13.62 5.32
CA ASP A 22 2.73 -12.99 6.36
C ASP A 22 2.18 -11.63 5.90
N ILE A 23 0.95 -11.32 6.31
CA ILE A 23 0.26 -10.08 5.93
C ILE A 23 0.99 -8.86 6.52
N THR A 24 1.52 -8.97 7.75
CA THR A 24 2.32 -7.89 8.37
C THR A 24 3.61 -7.63 7.60
N ALA A 25 4.26 -8.68 7.11
CA ALA A 25 5.44 -8.56 6.25
C ALA A 25 5.10 -7.92 4.89
N ALA A 26 3.91 -8.23 4.34
CA ALA A 26 3.41 -7.58 3.12
C ALA A 26 3.13 -6.08 3.35
N MET A 27 2.49 -5.72 4.46
CA MET A 27 2.25 -4.31 4.82
C MET A 27 3.54 -3.52 5.03
N ALA A 28 4.55 -4.13 5.69
CA ALA A 28 5.86 -3.51 5.85
C ALA A 28 6.57 -3.30 4.50
N ALA A 29 6.47 -4.27 3.58
CA ALA A 29 7.00 -4.15 2.23
C ALA A 29 6.30 -3.05 1.42
N GLU A 30 4.97 -2.93 1.54
CA GLU A 30 4.18 -1.86 0.93
C GLU A 30 4.64 -0.48 1.43
N ARG A 31 4.73 -0.29 2.76
CA ARG A 31 5.23 0.97 3.36
C ARG A 31 6.65 1.30 2.86
N LYS A 32 7.54 0.30 2.83
CA LYS A 32 8.91 0.47 2.34
C LYS A 32 8.95 0.86 0.86
N PHE A 33 8.10 0.25 0.03
CA PHE A 33 8.01 0.59 -1.40
C PHE A 33 7.66 2.07 -1.59
N PHE A 34 6.60 2.54 -0.93
CA PHE A 34 6.20 3.94 -1.06
C PHE A 34 7.22 4.93 -0.51
N LEU A 35 7.97 4.58 0.55
CA LEU A 35 9.01 5.45 1.12
C LEU A 35 10.31 5.50 0.31
N THR A 36 10.64 4.42 -0.40
CA THR A 36 11.90 4.29 -1.14
C THR A 36 11.76 4.68 -2.61
N HIS A 37 10.57 4.58 -3.18
CA HIS A 37 10.35 4.90 -4.59
C HIS A 37 10.33 6.42 -4.81
N PRO A 38 11.27 7.00 -5.60
CA PRO A 38 11.42 8.45 -5.71
C PRO A 38 10.16 9.16 -6.23
N ALA A 39 9.43 8.53 -7.15
CA ALA A 39 8.19 9.07 -7.69
C ALA A 39 7.02 9.08 -6.70
N TYR A 40 7.01 8.20 -5.69
CA TYR A 40 5.87 8.04 -4.76
C TYR A 40 6.17 8.46 -3.33
N ARG A 41 7.44 8.74 -3.01
CA ARG A 41 7.90 9.12 -1.66
C ARG A 41 7.13 10.28 -1.06
N HIS A 42 6.85 11.32 -1.86
CA HIS A 42 6.09 12.48 -1.42
C HIS A 42 4.59 12.20 -1.17
N LEU A 43 4.09 11.05 -1.62
CA LEU A 43 2.71 10.59 -1.41
C LEU A 43 2.61 9.46 -0.39
N ALA A 44 3.72 8.98 0.18
CA ALA A 44 3.75 7.76 1.00
C ALA A 44 2.79 7.77 2.20
N ASP A 45 2.46 8.96 2.74
CA ASP A 45 1.52 9.09 3.85
C ASP A 45 0.05 9.01 3.45
N ARG A 46 -0.26 9.15 2.16
CA ARG A 46 -1.62 9.04 1.58
C ARG A 46 -1.79 7.80 0.70
N MET A 47 -0.91 6.81 0.86
CA MET A 47 -0.88 5.59 0.06
C MET A 47 -0.88 4.35 0.95
N GLY A 48 -1.13 3.20 0.33
CA GLY A 48 -1.14 1.90 0.97
C GLY A 48 -2.48 1.49 1.56
N THR A 49 -2.55 0.20 1.88
CA THR A 49 -3.72 -0.49 2.40
C THR A 49 -4.25 0.14 3.70
N PRO A 50 -3.42 0.58 4.67
CA PRO A 50 -3.92 1.24 5.88
C PRO A 50 -4.63 2.58 5.61
N TYR A 51 -4.12 3.36 4.64
CA TYR A 51 -4.74 4.63 4.28
C TYR A 51 -6.06 4.41 3.54
N LEU A 52 -6.11 3.41 2.65
CA LEU A 52 -7.35 2.99 1.99
C LEU A 52 -8.42 2.58 3.00
N GLN A 53 -8.08 1.76 3.99
CA GLN A 53 -9.01 1.33 5.03
C GLN A 53 -9.58 2.52 5.82
N LYS A 54 -8.74 3.51 6.15
CA LYS A 54 -9.18 4.72 6.85
C LYS A 54 -10.14 5.57 6.01
N VAL A 55 -9.90 5.70 4.71
CA VAL A 55 -10.74 6.48 3.79
C VAL A 55 -12.08 5.79 3.53
N LEU A 56 -12.12 4.47 3.47
CA LEU A 56 -13.36 3.70 3.27
C LEU A 56 -14.23 3.60 4.53
N ASN A 57 -13.63 3.69 5.72
CA ASN A 57 -14.34 3.61 7.00
C ASN A 57 -14.78 4.99 7.55
N GLN A 58 -14.70 6.05 6.73
CA GLN A 58 -15.30 7.36 7.02
C GLN A 58 -16.76 7.39 6.59
#